data_AF-Q6PA05-F1
#
_entry.id   AF-Q6PA05-F1
#
_cell.length_a   1.000
_cell.length_b   1.000
_cell.length_c   1.000
_cell.angle_alpha   90.00
_cell.angle_beta   90.00
_cell.angle_gamma   90.00
#
_symmetry.space_group_name_H-M   'P 1'
#
loop_
_entity.id
_entity.type
_entity.pdbx_description
1 polymer ?
#
loop_
_entity_poly.entity_id
_entity_poly.type
_entity_poly.pdbx_seq_one_letter_code
_entity_poly.pdbx_strand_id
1 'polypeptide(L)'
;MFPLKDAEMGAFTFFASALPHDVCGSNGLPLTPNSIKILGRFQILKTITHPRLCQYVDISRGKHERLVVVAEHCERSLEDLLRERKPVR
;
A
#
# COMPACT_ATOMS: atom_id res chain seq x y z
N MET A 1 12.44 -4.65 12.74
CA MET A 1 10.96 -4.77 12.68
C MET A 1 10.46 -4.56 14.10
N PHE A 2 9.65 -3.53 14.35
CA PHE A 2 8.99 -3.43 15.66
C PHE A 2 8.06 -4.64 15.81
N PRO A 3 7.91 -5.21 17.02
CA PRO A 3 6.90 -6.23 17.25
C PRO A 3 5.52 -5.63 16.94
N LEU A 4 4.69 -6.36 16.19
CA LEU A 4 3.38 -5.92 15.71
C LEU A 4 2.37 -5.57 16.82
N LYS A 5 2.75 -5.71 18.10
CA LYS A 5 1.89 -5.50 19.28
C LYS A 5 0.54 -6.21 19.09
N ASP A 6 -0.55 -5.44 19.01
CA ASP A 6 -1.93 -5.90 18.87
C ASP A 6 -2.42 -5.87 17.41
N ALA A 7 -1.55 -5.52 16.45
CA ALA A 7 -1.86 -5.47 15.03
C ALA A 7 -1.45 -6.77 14.31
N GLU A 8 -2.13 -7.06 13.21
CA GLU A 8 -1.79 -8.19 12.33
C GLU A 8 -1.06 -7.69 11.07
N MET A 9 -0.62 -8.62 10.21
CA MET A 9 -0.15 -8.26 8.87
C MET A 9 -1.30 -8.33 7.86
N GLY A 10 -1.57 -7.21 7.19
CA GLY A 10 -2.47 -7.16 6.05
C GLY A 10 -1.70 -7.15 4.74
N ALA A 11 -2.19 -7.90 3.75
CA ALA A 11 -1.70 -7.87 2.37
C ALA A 11 -2.78 -7.33 1.43
N PHE A 12 -2.45 -6.28 0.69
CA PHE A 12 -3.36 -5.56 -0.19
C PHE A 12 -2.87 -5.65 -1.63
N THR A 13 -3.74 -6.06 -2.55
CA THR A 13 -3.41 -6.09 -3.98
C THR A 13 -3.98 -4.87 -4.68
N PHE A 14 -3.12 -4.13 -5.37
CA PHE A 14 -3.46 -2.99 -6.20
C PHE A 14 -3.08 -3.26 -7.65
N PHE A 15 -3.75 -2.58 -8.57
CA PHE A 15 -3.38 -2.55 -9.98
C PHE A 15 -3.14 -1.10 -10.38
N ALA A 16 -1.91 -0.77 -10.76
CA ALA A 16 -1.61 0.56 -11.27
C ALA A 16 -2.26 0.76 -12.64
N SER A 17 -2.67 1.99 -12.93
CA SER A 17 -3.20 2.33 -14.24
C SER A 17 -2.14 2.04 -15.32
N ALA A 18 -2.53 1.29 -16.35
CA ALA A 18 -1.66 0.97 -17.46
C ALA A 18 -1.40 2.21 -18.32
N LEU A 19 -0.16 2.35 -18.79
CA LEU A 19 0.16 3.31 -19.85
C LEU A 19 -0.33 2.74 -21.19
N PRO A 20 -0.66 3.59 -22.17
CA PRO A 20 -0.91 3.13 -23.53
C PRO A 20 0.25 2.27 -24.05
N HIS A 21 -0.03 1.31 -24.92
CA HIS A 21 1.03 0.50 -25.53
C HIS A 21 1.90 1.37 -26.45
N ASP A 22 3.18 1.01 -26.57
CA ASP A 22 4.15 1.58 -27.52
C ASP A 22 4.42 3.10 -27.42
N VAL A 23 4.23 3.68 -26.24
CA VAL A 23 4.60 5.07 -25.97
C VAL A 23 6.04 5.19 -25.48
N CYS A 24 6.80 6.06 -26.14
CA CYS A 24 8.15 6.44 -25.75
C CYS A 24 8.17 7.86 -25.14
N GLY A 25 9.12 8.10 -24.25
CA GLY A 25 9.44 9.44 -23.77
C GLY A 25 10.12 10.29 -24.84
N SER A 26 10.30 11.58 -24.58
CA SER A 26 11.02 12.51 -25.47
C SER A 26 12.49 12.14 -25.70
N ASN A 27 13.05 11.27 -24.85
CA ASN A 27 14.38 10.70 -24.96
C ASN A 27 14.43 9.39 -25.78
N GLY A 28 13.31 8.96 -26.37
CA GLY A 28 13.21 7.71 -27.14
C GLY A 28 13.23 6.44 -26.29
N LEU A 29 13.23 6.54 -24.96
CA LEU A 29 13.14 5.38 -24.07
C LEU A 29 11.68 5.01 -23.80
N PRO A 30 11.36 3.71 -23.60
CA PRO A 30 10.01 3.30 -23.21
C PRO A 30 9.62 3.99 -21.90
N LEU A 31 8.36 4.41 -21.79
CA LEU A 31 7.89 5.01 -20.55
C LEU A 31 8.01 4.00 -19.40
N THR A 32 8.61 4.43 -18.30
CA THR A 32 8.64 3.62 -17.07
C THR A 32 7.21 3.31 -16.63
N PRO A 33 6.85 2.02 -16.44
CA PRO A 33 5.51 1.65 -16.01
C PRO A 33 5.14 2.28 -14.67
N ASN A 34 3.85 2.54 -14.45
CA ASN A 34 3.39 3.25 -13.24
C ASN A 34 3.65 2.43 -11.97
N SER A 35 3.48 1.12 -12.04
CA SER A 35 3.84 0.18 -10.96
C SER A 35 5.31 0.28 -10.54
N ILE A 36 6.23 0.53 -11.48
CA ILE A 36 7.66 0.76 -11.19
C ILE A 36 7.86 2.12 -10.51
N LYS A 37 7.19 3.17 -11.00
CA LYS A 37 7.26 4.50 -10.36
C LYS A 37 6.75 4.45 -8.92
N ILE A 38 5.65 3.74 -8.68
CA ILE A 38 5.09 3.52 -7.34
C ILE A 38 6.07 2.75 -6.47
N LEU A 39 6.61 1.62 -6.95
CA LEU A 39 7.61 0.81 -6.24
C LEU A 39 8.83 1.62 -5.80
N GLY A 40 9.34 2.49 -6.68
CA GLY A 40 10.47 3.38 -6.38
C GLY A 40 10.12 4.41 -5.29
N ARG A 41 8.95 5.05 -5.38
CA ARG A 41 8.49 6.03 -4.37
C ARG A 41 8.16 5.38 -3.02
N PHE A 42 7.66 4.15 -3.04
CA PHE A 42 7.26 3.40 -1.84
C PHE A 42 8.45 3.15 -0.89
N GLN A 43 9.69 3.19 -1.36
CA GLN A 43 10.87 3.00 -0.50
C GLN A 43 10.91 4.02 0.66
N ILE A 44 10.44 5.24 0.44
CA ILE A 44 10.32 6.26 1.50
C ILE A 44 9.22 5.90 2.49
N LEU A 45 8.10 5.33 2.04
CA LEU A 45 7.00 4.94 2.93
C LEU A 45 7.44 3.88 3.94
N LYS A 46 8.35 2.98 3.54
CA LYS A 46 8.93 1.97 4.44
C LYS A 46 9.78 2.56 5.57
N THR A 47 10.27 3.78 5.42
CA THR A 47 11.07 4.45 6.46
C THR A 47 10.22 5.19 7.48
N ILE A 48 8.92 5.34 7.24
CA ILE A 48 8.01 6.05 8.15
C ILE A 48 7.60 5.10 9.28
N THR A 49 7.94 5.47 10.51
CA THR A 49 7.58 4.74 11.72
C THR A 49 6.99 5.70 12.75
N HIS A 50 5.77 5.42 13.22
CA HIS A 50 5.11 6.28 14.21
C HIS A 50 4.10 5.45 15.03
N PRO A 51 4.02 5.62 16.37
CA PRO A 51 3.19 4.78 17.25
C PRO A 51 1.67 4.86 17.03
N ARG A 52 1.20 5.79 16.20
CA ARG A 52 -0.22 5.97 15.83
C ARG A 52 -0.50 5.80 14.33
N LEU A 53 0.47 5.29 13.58
CA LEU A 53 0.31 5.00 12.14
C LEU A 53 0.67 3.54 11.90
N CYS A 54 -0.14 2.85 11.09
CA CYS A 54 0.22 1.53 10.59
C CYS A 54 1.47 1.63 9.72
N GLN A 55 2.48 0.82 10.04
CA GLN A 55 3.70 0.77 9.27
C GLN A 55 3.49 0.02 7.95
N TYR A 56 3.99 0.60 6.85
CA TYR A 56 4.20 -0.14 5.61
C TYR A 56 5.44 -1.03 5.74
N VAL A 57 5.24 -2.33 5.63
CA VAL A 57 6.30 -3.34 5.82
C VAL A 57 7.04 -3.57 4.52
N ASP A 58 6.32 -3.89 3.44
CA ASP A 58 6.94 -4.15 2.16
C ASP A 58 5.99 -3.97 0.97
N ILE A 59 6.56 -3.96 -0.23
CA ILE A 59 5.83 -3.94 -1.48
C ILE A 59 6.51 -4.87 -2.50
N SER A 60 5.71 -5.63 -3.22
CA SER A 60 6.17 -6.46 -4.33
C SER A 60 5.43 -6.10 -5.61
N ARG A 61 6.15 -6.05 -6.72
CA ARG A 61 5.58 -5.85 -8.05
C ARG A 61 5.39 -7.18 -8.75
N GLY A 62 4.16 -7.45 -9.19
CA GLY A 62 3.79 -8.58 -10.02
C GLY A 62 3.71 -8.23 -11.51
N LYS A 63 3.12 -9.14 -12.29
CA LYS A 63 2.82 -8.94 -13.71
C LYS A 63 1.63 -7.97 -13.89
N HIS A 64 1.55 -7.33 -15.06
CA HIS A 64 0.40 -6.50 -15.48
C HIS A 64 0.05 -5.38 -14.47
N GLU A 65 1.03 -4.56 -14.11
CA GLU A 65 0.85 -3.43 -13.19
C GLU A 65 0.36 -3.81 -11.77
N ARG A 66 0.35 -5.09 -11.41
CA ARG A 66 -0.04 -5.57 -10.09
C ARG A 66 1.01 -5.20 -9.04
N LEU A 67 0.56 -4.71 -7.90
CA LEU A 67 1.35 -4.43 -6.70
C LEU A 67 0.73 -5.15 -5.51
N VAL A 68 1.53 -5.80 -4.70
CA VAL A 68 1.13 -6.37 -3.40
C VAL A 68 1.82 -5.57 -2.33
N VAL A 69 1.06 -4.93 -1.45
CA VAL A 69 1.56 -4.11 -0.33
C VAL A 69 1.27 -4.85 0.96
N VAL A 70 2.30 -5.01 1.80
CA VAL A 70 2.19 -5.56 3.14
C VAL A 70 2.30 -4.42 4.15
N ALA A 71 1.36 -4.36 5.08
CA ALA A 71 1.33 -3.34 6.12
C ALA A 71 0.80 -3.90 7.44
N GLU A 72 1.08 -3.21 8.54
CA GLU A 72 0.33 -3.41 9.77
C GLU A 72 -1.16 -3.18 9.54
N HIS A 73 -1.98 -4.08 10.05
CA HIS A 73 -3.43 -4.05 9.90
C HIS A 73 -4.10 -4.08 11.27
N CYS A 74 -4.93 -3.07 11.51
CA CYS A 74 -5.85 -3.04 12.64
C CYS A 74 -7.20 -3.53 12.15
N GLU A 75 -7.67 -4.65 12.72
CA GLU A 75 -8.93 -5.31 12.32
C GLU A 75 -10.15 -4.40 12.53
N ARG A 76 -10.16 -3.64 13.63
CA ARG A 76 -11.29 -2.75 13.97
C ARG A 76 -11.12 -1.37 13.38
N SER A 77 -12.04 -1.00 12.50
CA SER A 77 -12.15 0.35 12.00
C SER A 77 -12.88 1.26 12.99
N LEU A 78 -12.79 2.58 12.76
CA LEU A 78 -13.59 3.55 13.51
C LEU A 78 -15.09 3.27 13.36
N GLU A 79 -15.53 2.81 12.19
CA GLU A 79 -16.92 2.48 11.93
C GLU A 79 -17.41 1.31 12.80
N ASP A 80 -16.60 0.26 12.96
CA ASP A 80 -16.95 -0.89 13.79
C ASP A 80 -17.15 -0.48 15.24
N LEU A 81 -16.25 0.36 15.77
CA LEU A 81 -16.35 0.92 17.12
C LEU A 81 -17.59 1.80 17.31
N LEU A 82 -18.00 2.55 16.28
CA LEU A 82 -19.23 3.35 16.32
C LEU A 82 -20.49 2.49 16.30
N ARG A 83 -20.48 1.37 15.56
CA ARG A 83 -21.59 0.40 15.52
C ARG A 83 -21.75 -0.36 16.83
N GLU A 84 -20.64 -0.68 17.50
CA GLU A 84 -20.63 -1.32 18.83
C GLU A 84 -21.18 -0.39 19.91
N ARG A 85 -20.90 0.91 19.81
CA ARG A 85 -21.41 1.96 20.71
C ARG A 85 -22.90 2.28 20.55
N LYS A 86 -23.73 1.36 20.01
CA LYS A 86 -25.19 1.55 20.01
C LYS A 86 -25.63 2.06 21.40
N PRO A 87 -26.28 3.24 21.48
CA PRO A 87 -26.70 3.76 22.76
C PRO A 87 -27.62 2.73 23.40
N VAL A 88 -27.34 2.38 24.66
CA VAL A 88 -28.31 1.67 25.50
C VAL A 88 -29.57 2.52 25.46
N ARG A 89 -30.62 2.01 24.80
CA ARG A 89 -31.94 2.60 24.85
C ARG A 89 -32.51 2.43 26.25
#